data_AF-A0A7V2XYD2-F1
#
_entry.id   AF-A0A7V2XYD2-F1
#
_cell.length_a   1.000
_cell.length_b   1.000
_cell.length_c   1.000
_cell.angle_alpha   90.00
_cell.angle_beta   90.00
_cell.angle_gamma   90.00
#
_symmetry.space_group_name_H-M   'P 1'
#
loop_
_entity.id
_entity.type
_entity.pdbx_description
1 polymer ?
#
loop_
_entity_poly.entity_id
_entity_poly.type
_entity_poly.pdbx_seq_one_letter_code
_entity_poly.pdbx_strand_id
1 'polypeptide(L)'
;MEEIKIAPDQELVKKAEEMMEAQEFGERRLSGIPFKVAYIVALGMSCFQLYTAFFGTLTAMLQRSVHLSFAITLCFLFYPLSKKSKRKTIPFYDFILAAMGGGAAFYITAFYGELVKRTGAPNPLDLLMGCLAILLILEATRRAVGLPLVVISGLFILYGFVGPYLPELIAHRGYGFRRVVDHLYLTMEGVFGIPLWVSSTFVFAFVLFGAIFERSGAGEYLLKMALSLVGHTRGGPAKVSVVASAFFGTISGSGVANTATIGTMTIPMMKKVGFSPELAGGIDTAAGGNGQIMPPVMGAAAFVMAEFLGIPYLQVCVAAALPAVIDQLALLGAVHLLAVKYNLQGIPRSQLPKFFPTLISGLHYLIPIAVLFYALIFKRLTPLTAAAMTIGVAISIFILQGMWASLGWGRLREGSDPSGPPKAERTVSWKPMETTLRRIV
;
A
#
# COMPACT_ATOMS: atom_id res chain seq x y z
N MET A 1 -27.23 36.52 2.33
CA MET A 1 -26.71 35.44 1.48
C MET A 1 -27.31 34.15 2.00
N GLU A 2 -28.25 33.55 1.28
CA GLU A 2 -28.71 32.20 1.59
C GLU A 2 -27.50 31.25 1.50
N GLU A 3 -27.22 30.52 2.57
CA GLU A 3 -26.29 29.40 2.55
C GLU A 3 -26.82 28.39 1.52
N ILE A 4 -26.25 28.38 0.32
CA ILE A 4 -26.44 27.30 -0.64
C ILE A 4 -25.82 26.06 0.03
N LYS A 5 -26.64 25.30 0.76
CA LYS A 5 -26.28 23.98 1.25
C LYS A 5 -26.21 23.08 0.03
N ILE A 6 -25.04 22.99 -0.58
CA ILE A 6 -24.71 21.98 -1.57
C ILE A 6 -24.79 20.65 -0.81
N ALA A 7 -25.95 19.99 -0.89
CA ALA A 7 -26.10 18.64 -0.39
C ALA A 7 -25.07 17.78 -1.11
N PRO A 8 -24.24 16.99 -0.39
CA PRO A 8 -23.29 16.11 -1.03
C PRO A 8 -24.06 15.17 -1.95
N ASP A 9 -23.66 15.13 -3.22
CA ASP A 9 -24.18 14.18 -4.17
C ASP A 9 -23.93 12.77 -3.62
N GLN A 10 -25.01 12.14 -3.19
CA GLN A 10 -25.00 10.83 -2.54
C GLN A 10 -24.41 9.76 -3.47
N GLU A 11 -24.54 9.94 -4.79
CA GLU A 11 -23.96 9.04 -5.79
C GLU A 11 -22.44 9.20 -5.84
N LEU A 12 -21.93 10.44 -5.82
CA LEU A 12 -20.49 10.71 -5.77
C LEU A 12 -19.86 10.23 -4.46
N VAL A 13 -20.53 10.44 -3.31
CA VAL A 13 -20.04 9.95 -2.01
C VAL A 13 -19.94 8.43 -2.02
N LYS A 14 -21.00 7.74 -2.46
CA LYS A 14 -21.00 6.27 -2.57
C LYS A 14 -19.90 5.79 -3.52
N LYS A 15 -19.69 6.46 -4.65
CA LYS A 15 -18.63 6.11 -5.60
C LYS A 15 -17.23 6.29 -4.99
N ALA A 16 -17.02 7.35 -4.20
CA ALA A 16 -15.76 7.57 -3.49
C ALA A 16 -15.51 6.50 -2.41
N GLU A 17 -16.54 6.14 -1.63
CA GLU A 17 -16.47 5.04 -0.66
C GLU A 17 -16.15 3.71 -1.34
N GLU A 18 -16.80 3.41 -2.46
CA GLU A 18 -16.52 2.20 -3.25
C GLU A 18 -15.09 2.16 -3.80
N MET A 19 -14.53 3.31 -4.21
CA MET A 19 -13.13 3.40 -4.66
C MET A 19 -12.15 3.18 -3.51
N MET A 20 -12.42 3.76 -2.33
CA MET A 20 -11.63 3.54 -1.12
C MET A 20 -11.63 2.07 -0.71
N GLU A 21 -12.81 1.46 -0.62
CA GLU A 21 -12.92 0.06 -0.25
C GLU A 21 -12.30 -0.88 -1.27
N ALA A 22 -12.41 -0.58 -2.57
CA ALA A 22 -11.77 -1.36 -3.62
C ALA A 22 -10.25 -1.39 -3.45
N GLN A 23 -9.67 -0.31 -2.92
CA GLN A 23 -8.25 -0.26 -2.61
C GLN A 23 -7.88 -1.00 -1.31
N GLU A 24 -8.71 -0.90 -0.27
CA GLU A 24 -8.43 -1.56 1.02
C GLU A 24 -8.68 -3.07 1.02
N PHE A 25 -9.75 -3.52 0.34
CA PHE A 25 -10.25 -4.89 0.43
C PHE A 25 -10.29 -5.60 -0.93
N GLY A 26 -9.88 -4.93 -2.01
CA GLY A 26 -10.17 -5.36 -3.38
C GLY A 26 -11.60 -5.04 -3.79
N GLU A 27 -11.93 -5.22 -5.07
CA GLU A 27 -13.26 -4.88 -5.61
C GLU A 27 -14.40 -5.81 -5.09
N ARG A 28 -14.08 -6.92 -4.39
CA ARG A 28 -15.07 -7.84 -3.81
C ARG A 28 -15.12 -7.78 -2.29
N ARG A 29 -16.32 -7.52 -1.76
CA ARG A 29 -16.64 -7.75 -0.34
C ARG A 29 -16.95 -9.23 -0.10
N LEU A 30 -15.91 -10.04 0.02
CA LEU A 30 -16.03 -11.47 0.32
C LEU A 30 -16.61 -11.68 1.73
N SER A 31 -17.48 -12.67 1.89
CA SER A 31 -18.01 -13.09 3.19
C SER A 31 -18.18 -14.62 3.23
N GLY A 32 -18.21 -15.21 4.42
CA GLY A 32 -18.40 -16.66 4.59
C GLY A 32 -17.20 -17.50 4.14
N ILE A 33 -17.46 -18.64 3.51
CA ILE A 33 -16.42 -19.61 3.07
C ILE A 33 -15.45 -18.99 2.06
N PRO A 34 -15.88 -18.27 1.00
CA PRO A 34 -14.96 -17.63 0.06
C PRO A 34 -13.97 -16.67 0.72
N PHE A 35 -14.41 -15.93 1.75
CA PHE A 35 -13.52 -15.08 2.54
C PHE A 35 -12.48 -15.92 3.29
N LYS A 36 -12.88 -17.02 3.94
CA LYS A 36 -11.95 -17.93 4.65
C LYS A 36 -10.88 -18.49 3.70
N VAL A 37 -11.26 -18.88 2.49
CA VAL A 37 -10.31 -19.38 1.47
C VAL A 37 -9.33 -18.28 1.08
N ALA A 38 -9.81 -17.10 0.68
CA ALA A 38 -8.96 -15.98 0.30
C ALA A 38 -8.04 -15.53 1.46
N TYR A 39 -8.56 -15.53 2.68
CA TYR A 39 -7.82 -15.24 3.90
C TYR A 39 -6.69 -16.24 4.14
N ILE A 40 -6.93 -17.55 4.02
CA ILE A 40 -5.89 -18.58 4.17
C ILE A 40 -4.78 -18.39 3.13
N VAL A 41 -5.14 -18.08 1.88
CA VAL A 41 -4.16 -17.83 0.81
C VAL A 41 -3.33 -16.57 1.11
N ALA A 42 -3.97 -15.48 1.54
CA ALA A 42 -3.29 -14.23 1.90
C ALA A 42 -2.40 -14.40 3.14
N LEU A 43 -2.85 -15.16 4.13
CA LEU A 43 -2.07 -15.51 5.31
C LEU A 43 -0.86 -16.36 4.90
N GLY A 44 -1.05 -17.35 4.02
CA GLY A 44 0.03 -18.16 3.46
C GLY A 44 1.08 -17.33 2.74
N MET A 45 0.65 -16.37 1.91
CA MET A 45 1.54 -15.41 1.25
C MET A 45 2.34 -14.59 2.28
N SER A 46 1.67 -14.02 3.28
CA SER A 46 2.32 -13.24 4.33
C SER A 46 3.29 -14.06 5.16
N CYS A 47 2.93 -15.28 5.55
CA CYS A 47 3.80 -16.19 6.28
C CYS A 47 5.02 -16.59 5.46
N PHE A 48 4.84 -16.93 4.18
CA PHE A 48 5.95 -17.25 3.27
C PHE A 48 6.91 -16.07 3.16
N GLN A 49 6.38 -14.87 2.88
CA GLN A 49 7.20 -13.67 2.69
C GLN A 49 7.94 -13.28 3.97
N LEU A 50 7.26 -13.28 5.12
CA LEU A 50 7.89 -13.03 6.42
C LEU A 50 8.97 -14.06 6.72
N TYR A 51 8.71 -15.35 6.49
CA TYR A 51 9.70 -16.40 6.68
C TYR A 51 10.95 -16.12 5.84
N THR A 52 10.79 -15.84 4.55
CA THR A 52 11.93 -15.55 3.67
C THR A 52 12.62 -14.22 4.01
N ALA A 53 11.91 -13.27 4.61
CA ALA A 53 12.48 -12.01 5.06
C ALA A 53 13.38 -12.17 6.31
N PHE A 54 13.02 -13.09 7.22
CA PHE A 54 13.78 -13.34 8.45
C PHE A 54 14.86 -14.43 8.30
N PHE A 55 14.60 -15.48 7.52
CA PHE A 55 15.45 -16.66 7.43
C PHE A 55 16.22 -16.77 6.11
N GLY A 56 16.03 -15.82 5.19
CA GLY A 56 16.70 -15.77 3.89
C GLY A 56 15.77 -16.12 2.73
N THR A 57 16.00 -15.47 1.59
CA THR A 57 15.21 -15.68 0.37
C THR A 57 15.61 -16.96 -0.34
N LEU A 58 14.64 -17.59 -1.01
CA LEU A 58 14.93 -18.70 -1.93
C LEU A 58 15.74 -18.19 -3.13
N THR A 59 16.22 -19.12 -3.96
CA THR A 59 16.80 -18.75 -5.26
C THR A 59 15.80 -17.92 -6.07
N ALA A 60 16.29 -16.97 -6.85
CA ALA A 60 15.49 -15.91 -7.45
C ALA A 60 14.21 -16.44 -8.14
N MET A 61 14.35 -17.50 -8.94
CA MET A 61 13.22 -18.08 -9.66
C MET A 61 12.20 -18.75 -8.71
N LEU A 62 12.66 -19.47 -7.70
CA LEU A 62 11.78 -20.09 -6.69
C LEU A 62 11.02 -19.02 -5.88
N GLN A 63 11.71 -18.00 -5.38
CA GLN A 63 11.09 -16.91 -4.62
C GLN A 63 9.98 -16.21 -5.44
N ARG A 64 10.30 -15.86 -6.69
CA ARG A 64 9.41 -15.12 -7.58
C ARG A 64 8.21 -15.95 -8.03
N SER A 65 8.40 -17.24 -8.33
CA SER A 65 7.31 -18.15 -8.72
C SER A 65 6.31 -18.39 -7.60
N VAL A 66 6.78 -18.68 -6.38
CA VAL A 66 5.89 -18.84 -5.23
C VAL A 66 5.12 -17.54 -4.95
N HIS A 67 5.80 -16.39 -4.96
CA HIS A 67 5.16 -15.09 -4.80
C HIS A 67 4.07 -14.83 -5.85
N LEU A 68 4.39 -15.03 -7.14
CA LEU A 68 3.43 -14.82 -8.23
C LEU A 68 2.24 -15.77 -8.12
N SER A 69 2.46 -17.02 -7.70
CA SER A 69 1.40 -18.02 -7.51
C SER A 69 0.35 -17.54 -6.49
N PHE A 70 0.80 -16.98 -5.37
CA PHE A 70 -0.09 -16.35 -4.40
C PHE A 70 -0.76 -15.10 -4.96
N ALA A 71 0.01 -14.19 -5.56
CA ALA A 71 -0.48 -12.90 -6.04
C ALA A 71 -1.58 -13.05 -7.12
N ILE A 72 -1.37 -13.93 -8.11
CA ILE A 72 -2.34 -14.16 -9.19
C ILE A 72 -3.61 -14.87 -8.67
N THR A 73 -3.45 -15.80 -7.73
CA THR A 73 -4.57 -16.48 -7.06
C THR A 73 -5.43 -15.44 -6.33
N LEU A 74 -4.81 -14.60 -5.49
CA LEU A 74 -5.50 -13.54 -4.76
C LEU A 74 -6.15 -12.53 -5.71
N CYS A 75 -5.51 -12.21 -6.84
CA CYS A 75 -6.08 -11.32 -7.84
C CYS A 75 -7.44 -11.83 -8.35
N PHE A 76 -7.52 -13.11 -8.76
CA PHE A 76 -8.78 -13.69 -9.24
C PHE A 76 -9.84 -13.86 -8.13
N LEU A 77 -9.42 -14.05 -6.88
CA LEU A 77 -10.35 -14.14 -5.75
C LEU A 77 -10.93 -12.77 -5.34
N PHE A 78 -10.15 -11.68 -5.40
CA PHE A 78 -10.56 -10.34 -4.95
C PHE A 78 -11.06 -9.42 -6.08
N TYR A 79 -10.63 -9.60 -7.33
CA TYR A 79 -10.99 -8.73 -8.45
C TYR A 79 -11.98 -9.41 -9.43
N PRO A 80 -13.18 -8.85 -9.63
CA PRO A 80 -14.20 -9.38 -10.54
C PRO A 80 -13.86 -9.15 -12.00
N LEU A 81 -14.46 -9.98 -12.86
CA LEU A 81 -14.35 -9.84 -14.32
C LEU A 81 -14.86 -8.48 -14.82
N SER A 82 -15.88 -7.94 -14.15
CA SER A 82 -16.52 -6.67 -14.46
C SER A 82 -16.89 -5.91 -13.20
N LYS A 83 -16.69 -4.59 -13.21
CA LYS A 83 -17.08 -3.65 -12.14
C LYS A 83 -18.59 -3.65 -11.86
N LYS A 84 -19.41 -4.14 -12.80
CA LYS A 84 -20.87 -4.31 -12.63
C LYS A 84 -21.22 -5.58 -11.84
N SER A 85 -20.29 -6.51 -11.69
CA SER A 85 -20.48 -7.78 -10.99
C SER A 85 -19.94 -7.70 -9.56
N LYS A 86 -20.49 -6.79 -8.74
CA LYS A 86 -20.20 -6.65 -7.30
C LYS A 86 -20.85 -7.77 -6.49
N ARG A 87 -20.51 -9.02 -6.80
CA ARG A 87 -21.06 -10.21 -6.12
C ARG A 87 -20.32 -10.43 -4.81
N LYS A 88 -21.06 -10.71 -3.73
CA LYS A 88 -20.51 -11.15 -2.43
C LYS A 88 -19.86 -12.55 -2.50
N THR A 89 -20.09 -13.27 -3.60
CA THR A 89 -19.63 -14.64 -3.84
C THR A 89 -18.61 -14.68 -4.97
N ILE A 90 -17.68 -15.63 -4.89
CA ILE A 90 -16.72 -15.91 -5.96
C ILE A 90 -17.38 -16.86 -6.97
N PRO A 91 -17.56 -16.44 -8.23
CA PRO A 91 -18.01 -17.33 -9.29
C PRO A 91 -17.05 -18.52 -9.49
N PHE A 92 -17.59 -19.68 -9.87
CA PHE A 92 -16.78 -20.89 -10.08
C PHE A 92 -15.64 -20.71 -11.09
N TYR A 93 -15.87 -19.93 -12.15
CA TYR A 93 -14.84 -19.64 -13.14
C TYR A 93 -13.64 -18.89 -12.55
N ASP A 94 -13.82 -18.08 -11.52
CA ASP A 94 -12.70 -17.38 -10.88
C ASP A 94 -11.85 -18.30 -10.01
N PHE A 95 -12.43 -19.35 -9.43
CA PHE A 95 -11.65 -20.41 -8.80
C PHE A 95 -10.84 -21.19 -9.83
N ILE A 96 -11.38 -21.45 -11.02
CA ILE A 96 -10.64 -22.09 -12.11
C ILE A 96 -9.49 -21.20 -12.56
N LEU A 97 -9.74 -19.91 -12.83
CA LEU A 97 -8.69 -18.97 -13.25
C LEU A 97 -7.61 -18.80 -12.16
N ALA A 98 -8.02 -18.77 -10.89
CA ALA A 98 -7.08 -18.75 -9.76
C ALA A 98 -6.21 -20.01 -9.72
N ALA A 99 -6.81 -21.20 -9.86
CA ALA A 99 -6.08 -22.46 -9.86
C ALA A 99 -5.16 -22.61 -11.08
N MET A 100 -5.61 -22.21 -12.27
CA MET A 100 -4.82 -22.24 -13.50
C MET A 100 -3.67 -21.24 -13.47
N GLY A 101 -3.92 -20.01 -13.00
CA GLY A 101 -2.90 -18.97 -12.92
C GLY A 101 -1.86 -19.26 -11.84
N GLY A 102 -2.35 -19.63 -10.65
CA GLY A 102 -1.49 -20.04 -9.54
C GLY A 102 -0.70 -21.30 -9.89
N GLY A 103 -1.34 -22.29 -10.50
CA GLY A 103 -0.71 -23.54 -10.95
C GLY A 103 0.32 -23.31 -12.06
N ALA A 104 0.04 -22.43 -13.02
CA ALA A 104 1.00 -22.05 -14.04
C ALA A 104 2.22 -21.39 -13.39
N ALA A 105 2.07 -20.37 -12.54
CA ALA A 105 3.21 -19.76 -11.85
C ALA A 105 3.98 -20.77 -10.97
N PHE A 106 3.28 -21.66 -10.27
CA PHE A 106 3.87 -22.65 -9.37
C PHE A 106 4.58 -23.78 -10.12
N TYR A 107 4.25 -24.00 -11.39
CA TYR A 107 4.93 -24.97 -12.26
C TYR A 107 6.44 -24.79 -12.24
N ILE A 108 6.92 -23.53 -12.25
CA ILE A 108 8.35 -23.25 -12.20
C ILE A 108 8.98 -23.74 -10.89
N THR A 109 8.29 -23.55 -9.76
CA THR A 109 8.74 -24.05 -8.46
C THR A 109 8.78 -25.57 -8.45
N ALA A 110 7.69 -26.21 -8.90
CA ALA A 110 7.53 -27.67 -8.86
C ALA A 110 8.53 -28.40 -9.76
N PHE A 111 8.84 -27.86 -10.94
CA PHE A 111 9.71 -28.48 -11.94
C PHE A 111 11.08 -27.79 -12.07
N TYR A 112 11.47 -26.96 -11.10
CA TYR A 112 12.70 -26.15 -11.15
C TYR A 112 13.95 -26.96 -11.54
N GLY A 113 14.16 -28.12 -10.89
CA GLY A 113 15.34 -28.95 -11.13
C GLY A 113 15.42 -29.53 -12.55
N GLU A 114 14.28 -29.72 -13.23
CA GLU A 114 14.25 -30.15 -14.62
C GLU A 114 14.38 -28.98 -15.59
N LEU A 115 13.70 -27.87 -15.31
CA LEU A 115 13.71 -26.65 -16.13
C LEU A 115 15.14 -26.13 -16.33
N VAL A 116 15.93 -26.10 -15.25
CA VAL A 116 17.34 -25.68 -15.30
C VAL A 116 18.16 -26.57 -16.25
N LYS A 117 17.85 -27.87 -16.34
CA LYS A 117 18.57 -28.83 -17.21
C LYS A 117 18.20 -28.70 -18.69
N ARG A 118 17.05 -28.09 -19.02
CA ARG A 118 16.56 -27.91 -20.40
C ARG A 118 16.45 -26.43 -20.82
N THR A 119 17.28 -25.57 -20.23
CA THR A 119 17.32 -24.13 -20.53
C THR A 119 17.50 -23.90 -22.04
N GLY A 120 16.63 -23.07 -22.64
CA GLY A 120 16.63 -22.79 -24.08
C GLY A 120 16.02 -23.89 -24.96
N ALA A 121 15.55 -24.99 -24.36
CA ALA A 121 14.88 -26.09 -25.05
C ALA A 121 13.57 -26.50 -24.34
N PRO A 122 12.58 -25.59 -24.21
CA PRO A 122 11.32 -25.88 -23.51
C PRO A 122 10.52 -26.97 -24.23
N ASN A 123 9.94 -27.87 -23.45
CA ASN A 123 9.03 -28.90 -23.95
C ASN A 123 7.61 -28.31 -24.21
N PRO A 124 6.69 -29.07 -24.82
CA PRO A 124 5.33 -28.57 -25.08
C PRO A 124 4.54 -28.16 -23.82
N LEU A 125 4.80 -28.82 -22.68
CA LEU A 125 4.15 -28.49 -21.41
C LEU A 125 4.65 -27.17 -20.84
N ASP A 126 5.96 -26.90 -20.92
CA ASP A 126 6.58 -25.64 -20.52
C ASP A 126 5.97 -24.48 -21.33
N LEU A 127 5.79 -24.67 -22.64
CA LEU A 127 5.15 -23.69 -23.52
C LEU A 127 3.67 -23.49 -23.20
N LEU A 128 2.92 -24.57 -22.91
CA LEU A 128 1.53 -24.48 -22.51
C LEU A 128 1.38 -23.67 -21.21
N MET A 129 2.20 -23.97 -20.20
CA MET A 129 2.20 -23.25 -18.92
C MET A 129 2.61 -21.79 -19.10
N GLY A 130 3.58 -21.51 -19.98
CA GLY A 130 3.98 -20.14 -20.29
C GLY A 130 2.88 -19.33 -20.99
N CYS A 131 2.19 -19.91 -21.96
CA CYS A 131 1.05 -19.25 -22.61
C CYS A 131 -0.07 -18.99 -21.60
N LEU A 132 -0.38 -19.98 -20.78
CA LEU A 132 -1.40 -19.86 -19.74
C LEU A 132 -1.05 -18.75 -18.73
N ALA A 133 0.19 -18.72 -18.24
CA ALA A 133 0.67 -17.70 -17.33
C ALA A 133 0.58 -16.30 -17.96
N ILE A 134 1.09 -16.12 -19.18
CA ILE A 134 1.08 -14.81 -19.87
C ILE A 134 -0.36 -14.30 -20.03
N LEU A 135 -1.26 -15.14 -20.54
CA LEU A 135 -2.66 -14.75 -20.76
C LEU A 135 -3.39 -14.44 -19.45
N LEU A 136 -3.18 -15.25 -18.41
CA LEU A 136 -3.81 -15.03 -17.11
C LEU A 136 -3.23 -13.84 -16.35
N ILE A 137 -1.94 -13.53 -16.53
CA ILE A 137 -1.34 -12.30 -16.00
C ILE A 137 -1.96 -11.09 -16.69
N LEU A 138 -2.09 -11.09 -18.02
CA LEU A 138 -2.75 -9.99 -18.74
C LEU A 138 -4.21 -9.80 -18.27
N GLU A 139 -4.95 -10.89 -18.09
CA GLU A 139 -6.32 -10.83 -17.57
C GLU A 139 -6.37 -10.34 -16.10
N ALA A 140 -5.44 -10.80 -15.25
CA ALA A 140 -5.30 -10.31 -13.88
C ALA A 140 -4.97 -8.80 -13.86
N THR A 141 -4.05 -8.35 -14.71
CA THR A 141 -3.72 -6.93 -14.89
C THR A 141 -4.93 -6.12 -15.35
N ARG A 142 -5.76 -6.64 -16.27
CA ARG A 142 -6.99 -5.99 -16.72
C ARG A 142 -7.95 -5.74 -15.56
N ARG A 143 -8.07 -6.70 -14.64
CA ARG A 143 -9.00 -6.66 -13.50
C ARG A 143 -8.49 -5.79 -12.35
N ALA A 144 -7.19 -5.86 -12.04
CA ALA A 144 -6.61 -5.15 -10.89
C ALA A 144 -6.19 -3.71 -11.21
N VAL A 145 -5.66 -3.47 -12.41
CA VAL A 145 -5.07 -2.17 -12.80
C VAL A 145 -5.89 -1.50 -13.89
N GLY A 146 -6.18 -2.23 -14.98
CA GLY A 146 -7.03 -1.74 -16.05
C GLY A 146 -6.52 -2.08 -17.45
N LEU A 147 -7.36 -1.79 -18.44
CA LEU A 147 -7.11 -2.08 -19.85
C LEU A 147 -5.86 -1.39 -20.45
N PRO A 148 -5.51 -0.13 -20.10
CA PRO A 148 -4.37 0.53 -20.71
C PRO A 148 -3.06 -0.26 -20.61
N LEU A 149 -2.77 -0.84 -19.44
CA LEU A 149 -1.54 -1.60 -19.23
C LEU A 149 -1.52 -2.90 -20.05
N VAL A 150 -2.68 -3.57 -20.17
CA VAL A 150 -2.83 -4.79 -20.99
C VAL A 150 -2.60 -4.50 -22.47
N VAL A 151 -3.13 -3.37 -22.97
CA VAL A 151 -2.94 -2.95 -24.36
C VAL A 151 -1.46 -2.68 -24.62
N ILE A 152 -0.79 -1.92 -23.75
CA ILE A 152 0.64 -1.63 -23.88
C ILE A 152 1.46 -2.92 -23.88
N SER A 153 1.24 -3.81 -22.90
CA SER A 153 1.95 -5.10 -22.84
C SER A 153 1.66 -5.97 -24.07
N GLY A 154 0.41 -6.03 -24.53
CA GLY A 154 0.02 -6.77 -25.73
C GLY A 154 0.69 -6.24 -26.99
N LEU A 155 0.83 -4.92 -27.13
CA LEU A 155 1.55 -4.29 -28.24
C LEU A 155 3.04 -4.66 -28.25
N PHE A 156 3.71 -4.67 -27.09
CA PHE A 156 5.13 -5.07 -27.01
C PHE A 156 5.34 -6.57 -27.23
N ILE A 157 4.40 -7.43 -26.80
CA ILE A 157 4.41 -8.85 -27.15
C ILE A 157 4.25 -9.02 -28.66
N LEU A 158 3.29 -8.29 -29.27
CA LEU A 158 3.06 -8.32 -30.72
C LEU A 158 4.27 -7.81 -31.50
N TYR A 159 4.92 -6.74 -31.02
CA TYR A 159 6.14 -6.17 -31.59
C TYR A 159 7.23 -7.24 -31.77
N GLY A 160 7.41 -8.13 -30.79
CA GLY A 160 8.33 -9.26 -30.88
C GLY A 160 8.11 -10.18 -32.09
N PHE A 161 6.89 -10.25 -32.63
CA PHE A 161 6.54 -11.03 -33.81
C PHE A 161 6.56 -10.22 -35.11
N VAL A 162 6.07 -8.99 -35.09
CA VAL A 162 5.84 -8.18 -36.31
C VAL A 162 7.05 -7.33 -36.73
N GLY A 163 8.17 -7.41 -36.01
CA GLY A 163 9.43 -6.72 -36.30
C GLY A 163 9.80 -6.58 -37.79
N PRO A 164 9.70 -7.63 -38.64
CA PRO A 164 10.08 -7.54 -40.05
C PRO A 164 9.19 -6.64 -40.92
N TYR A 165 7.99 -6.32 -40.45
CA TYR A 165 6.98 -5.55 -41.18
C TYR A 165 6.94 -4.07 -40.75
N LEU A 166 7.78 -3.68 -39.80
CA LEU A 166 7.80 -2.33 -39.24
C LEU A 166 8.75 -1.40 -40.01
N PRO A 167 8.62 -0.07 -39.85
CA PRO A 167 9.55 0.89 -40.43
C PRO A 167 10.99 0.63 -39.99
N GLU A 168 11.96 0.90 -40.87
CA GLU A 168 13.39 0.60 -40.66
C GLU A 168 13.93 1.05 -39.30
N LEU A 169 13.44 2.18 -38.77
CA LEU A 169 13.85 2.73 -37.49
C LEU A 169 13.65 1.77 -36.30
N ILE A 170 12.61 0.92 -36.36
CA ILE A 170 12.23 0.00 -35.28
C ILE A 170 12.12 -1.45 -35.76
N ALA A 171 12.54 -1.74 -36.99
CA ALA A 171 12.45 -3.07 -37.57
C ALA A 171 13.47 -4.03 -36.94
N HIS A 172 13.10 -5.29 -36.82
CA HIS A 172 14.01 -6.38 -36.42
C HIS A 172 13.58 -7.69 -37.07
N ARG A 173 14.41 -8.74 -37.01
CA ARG A 173 14.17 -10.04 -37.68
C ARG A 173 12.89 -10.77 -37.24
N GLY A 174 12.21 -10.32 -36.18
CA GLY A 174 11.12 -11.03 -35.54
C GLY A 174 11.60 -12.27 -34.76
N TYR A 175 10.76 -12.75 -33.86
CA TYR A 175 11.02 -13.93 -33.04
C TYR A 175 9.91 -14.97 -33.20
N GLY A 176 10.30 -16.26 -33.23
CA GLY A 176 9.34 -17.36 -33.28
C GLY A 176 8.59 -17.53 -31.96
N PHE A 177 7.37 -18.06 -32.02
CA PHE A 177 6.50 -18.32 -30.87
C PHE A 177 7.20 -18.98 -29.67
N ARG A 178 7.90 -20.09 -29.92
CA ARG A 178 8.63 -20.81 -28.87
C ARG A 178 9.64 -19.91 -28.14
N ARG A 179 10.36 -19.07 -28.88
CA ARG A 179 11.37 -18.16 -28.30
C ARG A 179 10.73 -17.03 -27.50
N VAL A 180 9.61 -16.48 -27.97
CA VAL A 180 8.91 -15.42 -27.24
C VAL A 180 8.35 -15.94 -25.92
N VAL A 181 7.69 -17.10 -25.94
CA VAL A 181 7.13 -17.71 -24.71
C VAL A 181 8.25 -18.13 -23.75
N ASP A 182 9.31 -18.78 -24.25
CA ASP A 182 10.50 -19.13 -23.47
C ASP A 182 11.10 -17.90 -22.78
N HIS A 183 11.33 -16.82 -23.54
CA HIS A 183 11.89 -15.59 -23.00
C HIS A 183 10.98 -14.94 -21.95
N LEU A 184 9.69 -14.81 -22.23
CA LEU A 184 8.75 -14.14 -21.31
C LEU A 184 8.49 -14.93 -20.03
N TYR A 185 8.52 -16.27 -20.07
CA TYR A 185 8.07 -17.10 -18.96
C TYR A 185 9.18 -17.89 -18.26
N LEU A 186 10.22 -18.33 -18.96
CA LEU A 186 11.25 -19.21 -18.39
C LEU A 186 12.55 -18.46 -18.05
N THR A 187 12.64 -17.17 -18.39
CA THR A 187 13.81 -16.33 -18.07
C THR A 187 13.51 -15.27 -17.01
N MET A 188 14.57 -14.67 -16.47
CA MET A 188 14.49 -13.54 -15.55
C MET A 188 14.39 -12.17 -16.26
N GLU A 189 14.23 -12.15 -17.58
CA GLU A 189 14.03 -10.91 -18.35
C GLU A 189 12.55 -10.64 -18.65
N GLY A 190 11.69 -11.64 -18.44
CA GLY A 190 10.24 -11.56 -18.66
C GLY A 190 9.44 -11.34 -17.38
N VAL A 191 8.37 -12.13 -17.22
CA VAL A 191 7.45 -12.12 -16.08
C VAL A 191 8.20 -12.23 -14.75
N PHE A 192 9.25 -13.05 -14.70
CA PHE A 192 10.03 -13.28 -13.50
C PHE A 192 11.21 -12.31 -13.34
N GLY A 193 11.17 -11.12 -13.95
CA GLY A 193 12.23 -10.13 -13.86
C GLY A 193 12.19 -9.20 -12.65
N ILE A 194 12.84 -8.04 -12.82
CA ILE A 194 13.07 -7.04 -11.76
C ILE A 194 11.78 -6.62 -11.04
N PRO A 195 10.65 -6.29 -11.71
CA PRO A 195 9.45 -5.86 -11.01
C PRO A 195 8.90 -6.92 -10.04
N LEU A 196 8.89 -8.18 -10.46
CA LEU A 196 8.42 -9.28 -9.61
C LEU A 196 9.40 -9.58 -8.48
N TRP A 197 10.70 -9.45 -8.74
CA TRP A 197 11.72 -9.57 -7.71
C TRP A 197 11.56 -8.54 -6.59
N VAL A 198 11.47 -7.26 -6.97
CA VAL A 198 11.25 -6.13 -6.06
C VAL A 198 9.97 -6.36 -5.24
N SER A 199 8.89 -6.77 -5.92
CA SER A 199 7.60 -7.12 -5.30
C SER A 199 7.72 -8.27 -4.29
N SER A 200 8.41 -9.34 -4.67
CA SER A 200 8.58 -10.58 -3.88
C SER A 200 9.59 -10.51 -2.73
N THR A 201 10.16 -9.34 -2.48
CA THR A 201 11.16 -9.12 -1.45
C THR A 201 10.75 -7.94 -0.59
N PHE A 202 11.39 -6.79 -0.78
CA PHE A 202 11.26 -5.67 0.13
C PHE A 202 9.96 -4.89 -0.06
N VAL A 203 9.41 -4.77 -1.28
CA VAL A 203 8.13 -4.07 -1.47
C VAL A 203 7.00 -4.73 -0.69
N PHE A 204 6.90 -6.06 -0.74
CA PHE A 204 5.91 -6.77 0.09
C PHE A 204 6.11 -6.47 1.57
N ALA A 205 7.33 -6.55 2.08
CA ALA A 205 7.62 -6.29 3.49
C ALA A 205 7.24 -4.84 3.88
N PHE A 206 7.54 -3.85 3.05
CA PHE A 206 7.17 -2.46 3.30
C PHE A 206 5.66 -2.23 3.27
N VAL A 207 4.95 -2.84 2.31
CA VAL A 207 3.48 -2.78 2.24
C VAL A 207 2.85 -3.44 3.47
N LEU A 208 3.37 -4.59 3.89
CA LEU A 208 2.90 -5.29 5.09
C LEU A 208 3.17 -4.47 6.36
N PHE A 209 4.37 -3.86 6.48
CA PHE A 209 4.68 -2.94 7.57
C PHE A 209 3.69 -1.77 7.59
N GLY A 210 3.47 -1.10 6.45
CA GLY A 210 2.52 0.00 6.33
C GLY A 210 1.11 -0.40 6.74
N ALA A 211 0.64 -1.57 6.29
CA ALA A 211 -0.68 -2.10 6.64
C ALA A 211 -0.83 -2.41 8.14
N ILE A 212 0.16 -3.05 8.77
CA ILE A 212 0.17 -3.31 10.22
C ILE A 212 0.20 -2.00 10.99
N PHE A 213 1.03 -1.05 10.56
CA PHE A 213 1.22 0.23 11.21
C PHE A 213 -0.05 1.10 11.14
N GLU A 214 -0.69 1.17 9.99
CA GLU A 214 -1.96 1.86 9.81
C GLU A 214 -3.05 1.28 10.72
N ARG A 215 -3.20 -0.05 10.74
CA ARG A 215 -4.19 -0.75 11.57
C ARG A 215 -3.93 -0.62 13.08
N SER A 216 -2.75 -0.20 13.50
CA SER A 216 -2.40 0.01 14.90
C SER A 216 -2.89 1.34 15.51
N GLY A 217 -3.53 2.20 14.71
CA GLY A 217 -3.97 3.54 15.15
C GLY A 217 -2.89 4.63 15.03
N ALA A 218 -1.75 4.30 14.42
CA ALA A 218 -0.66 5.26 14.27
C ALA A 218 -1.01 6.44 13.35
N GLY A 219 -1.90 6.26 12.37
CA GLY A 219 -2.40 7.37 11.53
C GLY A 219 -3.10 8.46 12.36
N GLU A 220 -3.93 8.07 13.32
CA GLU A 220 -4.60 9.00 14.24
C GLU A 220 -3.58 9.72 15.14
N TYR A 221 -2.54 9.01 15.59
CA TYR A 221 -1.44 9.61 16.34
C TYR A 221 -0.69 10.66 15.51
N LEU A 222 -0.33 10.35 14.26
CA LEU A 222 0.35 11.28 13.36
C LEU A 222 -0.50 12.53 13.07
N LEU A 223 -1.82 12.36 12.93
CA LEU A 223 -2.75 13.48 12.79
C LEU A 223 -2.76 14.36 14.05
N LYS A 224 -2.84 13.76 15.26
CA LYS A 224 -2.78 14.51 16.53
C LYS A 224 -1.45 15.25 16.68
N MET A 225 -0.34 14.64 16.25
CA MET A 225 0.96 15.30 16.20
C MET A 225 0.95 16.50 15.26
N ALA A 226 0.46 16.36 14.03
CA ALA A 226 0.33 17.47 13.08
C ALA A 226 -0.58 18.60 13.62
N LEU A 227 -1.71 18.25 14.24
CA LEU A 227 -2.61 19.20 14.90
C LEU A 227 -1.90 20.02 15.97
N SER A 228 -1.11 19.36 16.82
CA SER A 228 -0.35 20.04 17.88
C SER A 228 0.73 20.98 17.34
N LEU A 229 1.31 20.68 16.18
CA LEU A 229 2.38 21.46 15.55
C LEU A 229 1.84 22.72 14.85
N VAL A 230 0.86 22.54 13.95
CA VAL A 230 0.47 23.61 12.99
C VAL A 230 -1.00 23.99 13.04
N GLY A 231 -1.84 23.27 13.79
CA GLY A 231 -3.30 23.49 13.81
C GLY A 231 -3.73 24.89 14.28
N HIS A 232 -2.90 25.57 15.09
CA HIS A 232 -3.16 26.91 15.59
C HIS A 232 -2.81 28.04 14.60
N THR A 233 -2.09 27.72 13.53
CA THR A 233 -1.64 28.72 12.56
C THR A 233 -2.76 29.09 11.59
N ARG A 234 -2.66 30.22 10.88
CA ARG A 234 -3.65 30.60 9.84
C ARG A 234 -3.75 29.51 8.78
N GLY A 235 -4.98 29.08 8.49
CA GLY A 235 -5.26 27.91 7.65
C GLY A 235 -4.90 26.58 8.30
N GLY A 236 -4.87 26.53 9.65
CA GLY A 236 -4.36 25.41 10.44
C GLY A 236 -4.81 24.03 9.98
N PRO A 237 -6.12 23.76 9.82
CA PRO A 237 -6.61 22.45 9.34
C PRO A 237 -6.03 22.00 8.00
N ALA A 238 -5.81 22.92 7.07
CA ALA A 238 -5.22 22.60 5.77
C ALA A 238 -3.72 22.31 5.89
N LYS A 239 -2.99 23.06 6.71
CA LYS A 239 -1.58 22.75 7.01
C LYS A 239 -1.43 21.43 7.76
N VAL A 240 -2.40 21.08 8.60
CA VAL A 240 -2.46 19.79 9.28
C VAL A 240 -2.59 18.65 8.25
N SER A 241 -3.43 18.78 7.22
CA SER A 241 -3.48 17.80 6.12
C SER A 241 -2.10 17.62 5.49
N VAL A 242 -1.42 18.70 5.11
CA VAL A 242 -0.08 18.61 4.50
C VAL A 242 0.95 17.94 5.42
N VAL A 243 1.04 18.34 6.69
CA VAL A 243 2.02 17.79 7.65
C VAL A 243 1.69 16.34 8.02
N ALA A 244 0.42 16.02 8.27
CA ALA A 244 0.00 14.66 8.60
C ALA A 244 0.21 13.72 7.40
N SER A 245 -0.11 14.16 6.19
CA SER A 245 0.14 13.41 4.97
C SER A 245 1.64 13.23 4.70
N ALA A 246 2.48 14.21 5.00
CA ALA A 246 3.93 14.04 4.94
C ALA A 246 4.39 12.92 5.89
N PHE A 247 3.97 12.95 7.15
CA PHE A 247 4.31 11.90 8.13
C PHE A 247 3.78 10.52 7.70
N PHE A 248 2.52 10.44 7.30
CA PHE A 248 1.92 9.18 6.85
C PHE A 248 2.58 8.65 5.57
N GLY A 249 2.98 9.54 4.66
CA GLY A 249 3.71 9.24 3.42
C GLY A 249 5.04 8.53 3.65
N THR A 250 5.77 8.89 4.72
CA THR A 250 7.03 8.20 5.11
C THR A 250 6.82 6.71 5.36
N ILE A 251 5.57 6.26 5.59
CA ILE A 251 5.24 4.91 6.07
C ILE A 251 4.41 4.14 5.06
N SER A 252 3.37 4.77 4.50
CA SER A 252 2.39 4.10 3.65
C SER A 252 2.88 3.97 2.21
N GLY A 253 3.61 4.96 1.70
CA GLY A 253 4.01 5.00 0.28
C GLY A 253 2.84 5.10 -0.71
N SER A 254 1.59 5.20 -0.23
CA SER A 254 0.38 5.21 -1.05
C SER A 254 -0.38 6.52 -0.87
N GLY A 255 -0.50 7.28 -1.97
CA GLY A 255 -1.22 8.56 -1.93
C GLY A 255 -2.72 8.39 -1.71
N VAL A 256 -3.33 7.34 -2.25
CA VAL A 256 -4.77 7.10 -2.06
C VAL A 256 -5.07 6.62 -0.64
N ALA A 257 -4.22 5.77 -0.04
CA ALA A 257 -4.38 5.40 1.37
C ALA A 257 -4.20 6.63 2.28
N ASN A 258 -3.26 7.51 1.94
CA ASN A 258 -3.06 8.76 2.65
C ASN A 258 -4.31 9.66 2.63
N THR A 259 -4.89 9.90 1.45
CA THR A 259 -6.13 10.68 1.31
C THR A 259 -7.32 10.00 2.01
N ALA A 260 -7.41 8.66 1.98
CA ALA A 260 -8.45 7.92 2.69
C ALA A 260 -8.34 8.07 4.22
N THR A 261 -7.12 8.02 4.75
CA THR A 261 -6.89 8.02 6.20
C THR A 261 -6.80 9.43 6.79
N ILE A 262 -6.08 10.35 6.14
CA ILE A 262 -5.93 11.73 6.59
C ILE A 262 -7.12 12.58 6.16
N GLY A 263 -7.53 12.48 4.89
CA GLY A 263 -8.60 13.28 4.29
C GLY A 263 -9.96 13.12 4.95
N THR A 264 -10.30 11.91 5.39
CA THR A 264 -11.57 11.64 6.11
C THR A 264 -11.71 12.47 7.38
N MET A 265 -10.59 12.84 8.03
CA MET A 265 -10.59 13.69 9.22
C MET A 265 -10.34 15.16 8.88
N THR A 266 -9.43 15.46 7.96
CA THR A 266 -8.98 16.84 7.68
C THR A 266 -9.96 17.62 6.80
N ILE A 267 -10.62 16.99 5.82
CA ILE A 267 -11.57 17.66 4.92
C ILE A 267 -12.74 18.28 5.70
N PRO A 268 -13.42 17.55 6.63
CA PRO A 268 -14.44 18.15 7.47
C PRO A 268 -13.91 19.31 8.32
N MET A 269 -12.67 19.23 8.82
CA MET A 269 -12.05 20.30 9.61
C MET A 269 -11.75 21.55 8.77
N MET A 270 -11.26 21.37 7.54
CA MET A 270 -11.05 22.46 6.58
C MET A 270 -12.37 23.17 6.24
N LYS A 271 -13.44 22.40 5.97
CA LYS A 271 -14.77 22.95 5.69
C LYS A 271 -15.31 23.77 6.87
N LYS A 272 -15.14 23.29 8.11
CA LYS A 272 -15.58 23.99 9.33
C LYS A 272 -14.91 25.36 9.53
N VAL A 273 -13.68 25.55 9.05
CA VAL A 273 -12.97 26.84 9.16
C VAL A 273 -13.14 27.74 7.94
N GLY A 274 -13.89 27.29 6.92
CA GLY A 274 -14.30 28.11 5.77
C GLY A 274 -13.64 27.77 4.42
N PHE A 275 -12.89 26.67 4.30
CA PHE A 275 -12.45 26.21 2.98
C PHE A 275 -13.64 25.67 2.17
N SER A 276 -13.67 25.97 0.86
CA SER A 276 -14.64 25.34 -0.05
C SER A 276 -14.39 23.83 -0.14
N PRO A 277 -15.42 23.00 -0.38
CA PRO A 277 -15.25 21.56 -0.53
C PRO A 277 -14.20 21.15 -1.57
N GLU A 278 -14.14 21.89 -2.69
CA GLU A 278 -13.24 21.65 -3.81
C GLU A 278 -11.79 21.94 -3.42
N LEU A 279 -11.55 23.07 -2.73
CA LEU A 279 -10.23 23.41 -2.21
C LEU A 279 -9.78 22.43 -1.13
N ALA A 280 -10.68 22.03 -0.23
CA ALA A 280 -10.36 21.05 0.81
C ALA A 280 -9.96 19.69 0.20
N GLY A 281 -10.72 19.20 -0.77
CA GLY A 281 -10.39 17.95 -1.48
C GLY A 281 -9.11 18.05 -2.31
N GLY A 282 -8.89 19.18 -3.00
CA GLY A 282 -7.70 19.43 -3.79
C GLY A 282 -6.42 19.51 -2.94
N ILE A 283 -6.46 20.20 -1.80
CA ILE A 283 -5.34 20.30 -0.86
C ILE A 283 -4.98 18.91 -0.31
N ASP A 284 -5.98 18.14 0.12
CA ASP A 284 -5.74 16.81 0.69
C ASP A 284 -5.22 15.80 -0.34
N THR A 285 -5.76 15.85 -1.56
CA THR A 285 -5.29 15.01 -2.67
C THR A 285 -3.84 15.35 -3.05
N ALA A 286 -3.49 16.64 -3.12
CA ALA A 286 -2.12 17.07 -3.37
C ALA A 286 -1.18 16.63 -2.23
N ALA A 287 -1.59 16.84 -0.97
CA ALA A 287 -0.83 16.43 0.20
C ALA A 287 -0.58 14.90 0.25
N GLY A 288 -1.61 14.11 -0.04
CA GLY A 288 -1.53 12.66 -0.14
C GLY A 288 -0.63 12.20 -1.29
N GLY A 289 -0.74 12.82 -2.46
CA GLY A 289 0.12 12.59 -3.62
C GLY A 289 1.61 12.81 -3.30
N ASN A 290 1.94 13.94 -2.69
CA ASN A 290 3.30 14.27 -2.28
C ASN A 290 3.86 13.28 -1.25
N GLY A 291 3.00 12.62 -0.47
CA GLY A 291 3.38 11.55 0.44
C GLY A 291 4.08 10.37 -0.25
N GLN A 292 3.84 10.13 -1.55
CA GLN A 292 4.46 9.01 -2.28
C GLN A 292 5.96 9.17 -2.51
N ILE A 293 6.49 10.40 -2.50
CA ILE A 293 7.93 10.63 -2.67
C ILE A 293 8.66 10.74 -1.33
N MET A 294 7.93 10.63 -0.21
CA MET A 294 8.49 10.81 1.11
C MET A 294 9.26 9.54 1.57
N PRO A 295 10.59 9.63 1.82
CA PRO A 295 11.36 8.50 2.34
C PRO A 295 10.97 8.14 3.78
N PRO A 296 11.22 6.90 4.24
CA PRO A 296 12.01 5.84 3.60
C PRO A 296 11.16 4.71 3.02
N VAL A 297 9.84 4.83 2.95
CA VAL A 297 8.99 3.81 2.29
C VAL A 297 8.72 4.20 0.85
N MET A 298 8.29 5.43 0.57
CA MET A 298 8.01 5.92 -0.78
C MET A 298 7.04 5.03 -1.58
N GLY A 299 6.67 5.45 -2.79
CA GLY A 299 5.84 4.66 -3.71
C GLY A 299 6.59 3.50 -4.35
N ALA A 300 5.83 2.52 -4.86
CA ALA A 300 6.34 1.33 -5.55
C ALA A 300 7.39 1.63 -6.64
N ALA A 301 7.26 2.76 -7.33
CA ALA A 301 8.17 3.19 -8.39
C ALA A 301 9.61 3.44 -7.90
N ALA A 302 9.81 3.94 -6.68
CA ALA A 302 11.14 4.21 -6.13
C ALA A 302 11.95 2.92 -5.94
N PHE A 303 11.27 1.85 -5.54
CA PHE A 303 11.83 0.53 -5.38
C PHE A 303 12.26 -0.08 -6.71
N VAL A 304 11.41 0.01 -7.74
CA VAL A 304 11.75 -0.43 -9.10
C VAL A 304 12.90 0.38 -9.66
N MET A 305 12.92 1.70 -9.43
CA MET A 305 13.98 2.61 -9.88
C MET A 305 15.34 2.24 -9.30
N ALA A 306 15.43 1.95 -8.00
CA ALA A 306 16.69 1.54 -7.37
C ALA A 306 17.32 0.34 -8.08
N GLU A 307 16.49 -0.65 -8.39
CA GLU A 307 16.96 -1.88 -9.04
C GLU A 307 17.25 -1.70 -10.52
N PHE A 308 16.48 -0.86 -11.22
CA PHE A 308 16.75 -0.55 -12.62
C PHE A 308 18.06 0.23 -12.80
N LEU A 309 18.38 1.12 -11.85
CA LEU A 309 19.61 1.89 -11.83
C LEU A 309 20.81 1.10 -11.27
N GLY A 310 20.57 -0.05 -10.62
CA GLY A 310 21.61 -0.82 -9.95
C GLY A 310 22.26 -0.08 -8.77
N ILE A 311 21.54 0.85 -8.14
CA ILE A 311 22.02 1.60 -6.98
C ILE A 311 21.27 1.20 -5.70
N PRO A 312 21.91 1.27 -4.53
CA PRO A 312 21.24 1.00 -3.26
C PRO A 312 19.99 1.87 -3.07
N TYR A 313 18.88 1.28 -2.62
CA TYR A 313 17.62 2.00 -2.33
C TYR A 313 17.79 3.24 -1.44
N LEU A 314 18.72 3.20 -0.48
CA LEU A 314 19.04 4.35 0.35
C LEU A 314 19.52 5.56 -0.46
N GLN A 315 20.24 5.36 -1.57
CA GLN A 315 20.66 6.45 -2.44
C GLN A 315 19.45 7.11 -3.11
N VAL A 316 18.46 6.32 -3.52
CA VAL A 316 17.18 6.84 -4.04
C VAL A 316 16.45 7.64 -2.97
N CYS A 317 16.41 7.14 -1.73
CA CYS A 317 15.81 7.88 -0.60
C CYS A 317 16.50 9.23 -0.35
N VAL A 318 17.83 9.24 -0.34
CA VAL A 318 18.61 10.47 -0.12
C VAL A 318 18.40 11.46 -1.27
N ALA A 319 18.38 10.97 -2.52
CA ALA A 319 18.09 11.80 -3.69
C ALA A 319 16.67 12.38 -3.66
N ALA A 320 15.69 11.63 -3.15
CA ALA A 320 14.30 12.07 -3.05
C ALA A 320 14.01 12.97 -1.84
N ALA A 321 14.84 12.94 -0.78
CA ALA A 321 14.58 13.66 0.46
C ALA A 321 14.44 15.18 0.25
N LEU A 322 15.37 15.79 -0.49
CA LEU A 322 15.32 17.24 -0.74
C LEU A 322 14.11 17.64 -1.62
N PRO A 323 13.85 16.99 -2.77
CA PRO A 323 12.63 17.22 -3.55
C PRO A 323 11.35 17.06 -2.72
N ALA A 324 11.25 16.00 -1.90
CA ALA A 324 10.08 15.74 -1.08
C ALA A 324 9.84 16.84 -0.04
N VAL A 325 10.89 17.35 0.60
CA VAL A 325 10.78 18.46 1.55
C VAL A 325 10.39 19.75 0.84
N ILE A 326 11.00 20.07 -0.31
CA ILE A 326 10.69 21.28 -1.08
C ILE A 326 9.23 21.25 -1.54
N ASP A 327 8.75 20.12 -2.06
CA ASP A 327 7.38 19.95 -2.53
C ASP A 327 6.37 20.14 -1.38
N GLN A 328 6.65 19.59 -0.20
CA GLN A 328 5.80 19.83 0.98
C GLN A 328 5.86 21.26 1.52
N LEU A 329 7.02 21.92 1.46
CA LEU A 329 7.12 23.33 1.82
C LEU A 329 6.39 24.23 0.81
N ALA A 330 6.45 23.90 -0.48
CA ALA A 330 5.72 24.60 -1.53
C ALA A 330 4.21 24.48 -1.31
N LEU A 331 3.71 23.27 -1.02
CA LEU A 331 2.30 23.05 -0.71
C LEU A 331 1.87 23.76 0.58
N LEU A 332 2.69 23.72 1.64
CA LEU A 332 2.44 24.49 2.87
C LEU A 332 2.37 26.01 2.60
N GLY A 333 3.25 26.52 1.73
CA GLY A 333 3.26 27.91 1.29
C GLY A 333 2.00 28.28 0.51
N ALA A 334 1.61 27.45 -0.46
CA ALA A 334 0.38 27.64 -1.24
C ALA A 334 -0.87 27.65 -0.36
N VAL A 335 -0.97 26.70 0.57
CA VAL A 335 -2.06 26.64 1.57
C VAL A 335 -2.06 27.88 2.46
N HIS A 336 -0.88 28.35 2.88
CA HIS A 336 -0.78 29.56 3.69
C HIS A 336 -1.27 30.80 2.93
N LEU A 337 -0.85 30.98 1.67
CA LEU A 337 -1.29 32.10 0.82
C LEU A 337 -2.80 32.06 0.57
N LEU A 338 -3.38 30.88 0.35
CA LEU A 338 -4.83 30.70 0.24
C LEU A 338 -5.55 31.09 1.55
N ALA A 339 -5.03 30.66 2.69
CA ALA A 339 -5.59 31.02 3.99
C ALA A 339 -5.51 32.53 4.27
N VAL A 340 -4.45 33.21 3.81
CA VAL A 340 -4.35 34.68 3.91
C VAL A 340 -5.36 35.35 2.98
N LYS A 341 -5.45 34.90 1.71
CA LYS A 341 -6.39 35.44 0.71
C LYS A 341 -7.84 35.37 1.17
N TYR A 342 -8.23 34.26 1.81
CA TYR A 342 -9.61 34.05 2.31
C TYR A 342 -9.78 34.37 3.80
N ASN A 343 -8.78 34.99 4.43
CA ASN A 343 -8.77 35.37 5.85
C ASN A 343 -9.15 34.23 6.83
N LEU A 344 -8.71 33.00 6.51
CA LEU A 344 -9.03 31.80 7.29
C LEU A 344 -8.18 31.72 8.55
N GLN A 345 -8.83 31.41 9.67
CA GLN A 345 -8.20 31.37 10.98
C GLN A 345 -7.73 29.95 11.35
N GLY A 346 -6.81 29.89 12.31
CA GLY A 346 -6.40 28.64 12.93
C GLY A 346 -7.37 28.17 14.01
N ILE A 347 -7.22 26.94 14.47
CA ILE A 347 -7.98 26.41 15.60
C ILE A 347 -7.43 27.02 16.90
N PRO A 348 -8.27 27.47 17.84
CA PRO A 348 -7.81 27.95 19.14
C PRO A 348 -6.92 26.92 19.85
N ARG A 349 -5.79 27.37 20.43
CA ARG A 349 -4.83 26.48 21.13
C ARG A 349 -5.46 25.65 22.25
N SER A 350 -6.55 26.12 22.85
CA SER A 350 -7.30 25.39 23.88
C SER A 350 -8.02 24.14 23.37
N GLN A 351 -8.35 24.08 22.08
CA GLN A 351 -9.02 22.95 21.44
C GLN A 351 -8.02 21.97 20.80
N LEU A 352 -6.72 22.27 20.85
CA LEU A 352 -5.67 21.48 20.23
C LEU A 352 -4.95 20.58 21.25
N PRO A 353 -4.48 19.40 20.82
CA PRO A 353 -3.61 18.58 21.64
C PRO A 353 -2.29 19.31 21.94
N LYS A 354 -1.78 19.14 23.16
CA LYS A 354 -0.48 19.68 23.56
C LYS A 354 0.65 18.84 22.97
N PHE A 355 1.63 19.47 22.34
CA PHE A 355 2.72 18.81 21.62
C PHE A 355 3.46 17.75 22.45
N PHE A 356 4.09 18.14 23.58
CA PHE A 356 4.91 17.20 24.36
C PHE A 356 4.13 16.00 24.92
N PRO A 357 2.95 16.18 25.56
CA PRO A 357 2.13 15.04 25.98
C PRO A 357 1.75 14.12 24.81
N THR A 358 1.39 14.68 23.66
CA THR A 358 1.05 13.89 22.47
C THR A 358 2.27 13.10 21.99
N LEU A 359 3.42 13.75 21.82
CA LEU A 359 4.68 13.12 21.40
C LEU A 359 5.01 11.91 22.28
N ILE A 360 5.03 12.10 23.61
CA ILE A 360 5.35 11.06 24.58
C ILE A 360 4.34 9.90 24.51
N SER A 361 3.05 10.21 24.39
CA SER A 361 1.99 9.19 24.38
C SER A 361 2.08 8.21 23.20
N GLY A 362 2.66 8.63 22.07
CA GLY A 362 2.79 7.80 20.87
C GLY A 362 4.22 7.45 20.49
N LEU A 363 5.20 7.58 21.40
CA LEU A 363 6.59 7.16 21.14
C LEU A 363 6.67 5.73 20.62
N HIS A 364 5.80 4.84 21.08
CA HIS A 364 5.74 3.45 20.64
C HIS A 364 5.43 3.29 19.13
N TYR A 365 4.72 4.24 18.51
CA TYR A 365 4.55 4.30 17.05
C TYR A 365 5.80 4.81 16.34
N LEU A 366 6.61 5.65 16.98
CA LEU A 366 7.85 6.15 16.39
C LEU A 366 9.01 5.14 16.47
N ILE A 367 8.97 4.17 17.40
CA ILE A 367 10.04 3.18 17.57
C ILE A 367 10.26 2.33 16.30
N PRO A 368 9.23 1.70 15.67
CA PRO A 368 9.44 0.96 14.42
C PRO A 368 10.03 1.83 13.31
N ILE A 369 9.56 3.07 13.17
CA ILE A 369 10.09 4.03 12.19
C ILE A 369 11.57 4.33 12.47
N ALA A 370 11.93 4.57 13.73
CA ALA A 370 13.31 4.81 14.13
C ALA A 370 14.21 3.59 13.86
N VAL A 371 13.71 2.37 14.10
CA VAL A 371 14.41 1.12 13.76
C VAL A 371 14.62 1.00 12.25
N LEU A 372 13.61 1.36 11.45
CA LEU A 372 13.73 1.37 9.99
C LEU A 372 14.82 2.33 9.51
N PHE A 373 14.80 3.58 9.99
CA PHE A 373 15.83 4.57 9.68
C PHE A 373 17.21 4.11 10.16
N TYR A 374 17.29 3.55 11.36
CA TYR A 374 18.54 3.02 11.91
C TYR A 374 19.12 1.90 11.04
N ALA A 375 18.28 0.94 10.66
CA ALA A 375 18.66 -0.20 9.84
C ALA A 375 19.13 0.23 8.44
N LEU A 376 18.40 1.15 7.78
CA LEU A 376 18.73 1.63 6.45
C LEU A 376 19.94 2.58 6.45
N ILE A 377 19.95 3.60 7.29
CA ILE A 377 20.95 4.69 7.23
C ILE A 377 22.25 4.30 7.93
N PHE A 378 22.16 3.84 9.18
CA PHE A 378 23.33 3.66 10.03
C PHE A 378 23.95 2.27 9.86
N LYS A 379 23.11 1.23 9.83
CA LYS A 379 23.58 -0.15 9.62
C LYS A 379 23.72 -0.52 8.14
N ARG A 380 23.18 0.27 7.22
CA ARG A 380 23.21 0.02 5.77
C ARG A 380 22.76 -1.40 5.40
N LEU A 381 21.76 -1.89 6.13
CA LEU A 381 21.17 -3.20 5.87
C LEU A 381 20.35 -3.15 4.58
N THR A 382 20.11 -4.33 4.01
CA THR A 382 19.23 -4.43 2.84
C THR A 382 17.82 -3.92 3.19
N PRO A 383 17.06 -3.38 2.21
CA PRO A 383 15.70 -2.93 2.44
C PRO A 383 14.79 -4.03 3.02
N LEU A 384 14.98 -5.27 2.57
CA LEU A 384 14.23 -6.43 3.07
C LEU A 384 14.50 -6.67 4.56
N THR A 385 15.77 -6.71 4.96
CA THR A 385 16.17 -6.90 6.36
C THR A 385 15.67 -5.76 7.25
N ALA A 386 15.79 -4.51 6.77
CA ALA A 386 15.31 -3.34 7.51
C ALA A 386 13.79 -3.38 7.73
N ALA A 387 13.03 -3.74 6.70
CA ALA A 387 11.58 -3.92 6.81
C ALA A 387 11.23 -5.08 7.76
N ALA A 388 11.92 -6.23 7.66
CA ALA A 388 11.70 -7.39 8.54
C ALA A 388 11.93 -7.03 10.02
N MET A 389 13.05 -6.38 10.35
CA MET A 389 13.33 -5.90 11.72
C MET A 389 12.23 -4.95 12.22
N THR A 390 11.78 -4.04 11.35
CA THR A 390 10.75 -3.06 11.67
C THR A 390 9.41 -3.73 11.96
N ILE A 391 9.00 -4.70 11.14
CA ILE A 391 7.79 -5.51 11.36
C ILE A 391 7.90 -6.29 12.67
N GLY A 392 9.05 -6.94 12.93
CA GLY A 392 9.29 -7.69 14.16
C GLY A 392 9.15 -6.82 15.42
N VAL A 393 9.71 -5.60 15.38
CA VAL A 393 9.58 -4.62 16.47
C VAL A 393 8.13 -4.13 16.61
N ALA A 394 7.47 -3.80 15.50
CA ALA A 394 6.07 -3.35 15.52
C ALA A 394 5.16 -4.43 16.14
N ILE A 395 5.25 -5.67 15.68
CA ILE A 395 4.50 -6.81 16.22
C ILE A 395 4.82 -7.01 17.71
N SER A 396 6.09 -6.96 18.11
CA SER A 396 6.48 -7.13 19.51
C SER A 396 5.86 -6.06 20.42
N ILE A 397 5.92 -4.79 20.00
CA ILE A 397 5.30 -3.68 20.73
C ILE A 397 3.80 -3.90 20.88
N PHE A 398 3.11 -4.30 19.81
CA PHE A 398 1.67 -4.53 19.85
C PHE A 398 1.28 -5.72 20.72
N ILE A 399 2.04 -6.81 20.69
CA ILE A 399 1.83 -7.95 21.59
C ILE A 399 2.02 -7.52 23.04
N LEU A 400 3.11 -6.83 23.36
CA LEU A 400 3.39 -6.36 24.73
C LEU A 400 2.30 -5.40 25.24
N GLN A 401 1.79 -4.51 24.40
CA GLN A 401 0.67 -3.63 24.75
C GLN A 401 -0.62 -4.42 24.99
N GLY A 402 -0.93 -5.40 24.14
CA GLY A 402 -2.08 -6.29 24.31
C GLY A 402 -2.01 -7.08 25.61
N MET A 403 -0.84 -7.64 25.92
CA MET A 403 -0.59 -8.33 27.19
C MET A 403 -0.74 -7.39 28.38
N TRP A 404 -0.15 -6.19 28.33
CA TRP A 404 -0.27 -5.19 29.39
C TRP A 404 -1.73 -4.76 29.64
N ALA A 405 -2.51 -4.60 28.58
CA ALA A 405 -3.94 -4.28 28.68
C ALA A 405 -4.75 -5.43 29.30
N SER A 406 -4.44 -6.68 28.96
CA SER A 406 -5.09 -7.87 29.53
C SER A 406 -4.77 -8.11 31.01
N LEU A 407 -3.58 -7.68 31.47
CA LEU A 407 -3.11 -7.81 32.86
C LEU A 407 -3.74 -6.81 33.84
N GLY A 408 -4.77 -6.06 33.43
CA GLY A 408 -5.65 -5.30 34.32
C GLY A 408 -5.07 -4.01 34.92
N TRP A 409 -3.79 -3.69 34.72
CA TRP A 409 -3.19 -2.44 35.22
C TRP A 409 -3.71 -1.17 34.54
N GLY A 410 -4.40 -1.28 33.39
CA GLY A 410 -5.07 -0.16 32.74
C GLY A 410 -6.36 0.31 33.45
N ARG A 411 -6.96 -0.52 34.32
CA ARG A 411 -8.20 -0.19 35.04
C ARG A 411 -7.97 0.43 36.42
N LEU A 412 -6.75 0.36 36.96
CA LEU A 412 -6.45 0.78 38.34
C LEU A 412 -6.17 2.30 38.50
N ARG A 413 -6.50 3.11 37.50
CA ARG A 413 -6.40 4.58 37.56
C ARG A 413 -7.73 5.32 37.39
N GLU A 414 -8.85 4.59 37.37
CA GLU A 414 -10.20 5.15 37.46
C GLU A 414 -10.65 5.18 38.92
N GLY A 415 -9.99 6.03 39.71
CA GLY A 415 -10.51 6.47 41.00
C GLY A 415 -11.69 7.41 40.78
N SER A 416 -12.83 7.05 41.38
CA SER A 416 -14.10 7.76 41.43
C SER A 416 -13.98 9.26 41.75
N ASP A 417 -14.40 10.11 40.82
CA ASP A 417 -14.87 11.47 41.09
C ASP A 417 -16.24 11.62 40.42
N PRO A 418 -17.35 11.59 41.20
CA PRO A 418 -18.72 11.66 40.66
C PRO A 418 -19.13 13.04 40.15
N SER A 419 -18.27 14.06 40.17
CA SER A 419 -18.69 15.47 40.01
C SER A 419 -18.05 16.25 38.84
N GLY A 420 -17.32 15.60 37.94
CA GLY A 420 -16.77 16.24 36.74
C GLY A 420 -17.62 16.04 35.47
N PRO A 421 -17.61 16.98 34.49
CA PRO A 421 -18.26 16.76 33.20
C PRO A 421 -17.69 15.51 32.52
N PRO A 422 -18.46 14.81 31.67
CA PRO A 422 -18.06 13.53 31.10
C PRO A 422 -16.72 13.70 30.37
N LYS A 423 -15.65 13.13 30.94
CA LYS A 423 -14.33 13.15 30.32
C LYS A 423 -14.45 12.39 29.00
N ALA A 424 -14.03 13.04 27.91
CA ALA A 424 -14.00 12.47 26.58
C ALA A 424 -13.53 11.01 26.64
N GLU A 425 -14.35 10.10 26.11
CA GLU A 425 -13.98 8.69 25.91
C GLU A 425 -12.54 8.68 25.38
N ARG A 426 -11.59 8.22 26.20
CA ARG A 426 -10.26 7.92 25.69
C ARG A 426 -10.50 6.87 24.63
N THR A 427 -10.28 7.25 23.37
CA THR A 427 -10.19 6.35 22.23
C THR A 427 -9.13 5.31 22.56
N VAL A 428 -9.55 4.22 23.19
CA VAL A 428 -8.78 2.99 23.26
C VAL A 428 -8.58 2.62 21.79
N SER A 429 -7.36 2.78 21.29
CA SER A 429 -6.96 2.65 19.87
C SER A 429 -7.18 1.25 19.28
N TRP A 430 -7.95 0.41 19.98
CA TRP A 430 -8.11 -1.02 19.78
C TRP A 430 -9.57 -1.50 19.75
N LYS A 431 -10.58 -0.62 19.74
CA LYS A 431 -11.98 -1.03 19.46
C LYS A 431 -12.15 -1.82 18.13
N PRO A 432 -11.33 -1.66 17.07
CA PRO A 432 -11.50 -2.48 15.86
C PRO A 432 -11.08 -3.96 16.01
N MET A 433 -10.07 -4.28 16.84
CA MET A 433 -9.51 -5.62 16.89
C MET A 433 -10.16 -6.51 17.96
N GLU A 434 -10.64 -5.93 19.08
CA GLU A 434 -11.44 -6.68 20.06
C GLU A 434 -12.76 -7.19 19.43
N THR A 435 -13.38 -6.37 18.57
CA THR A 435 -14.60 -6.74 17.84
C THR A 435 -14.32 -7.75 16.70
N THR A 436 -13.09 -7.78 16.18
CA THR A 436 -12.68 -8.71 15.11
C THR A 436 -12.30 -10.08 15.70
N LEU A 437 -11.57 -10.12 16.81
CA LEU A 437 -11.21 -11.37 17.49
C LEU A 437 -12.42 -12.04 18.17
N ARG A 438 -13.34 -11.26 18.75
CA ARG A 438 -14.63 -11.78 19.28
C ARG A 438 -15.62 -12.26 18.20
N ARG A 439 -15.33 -12.02 16.92
CA ARG A 439 -16.09 -12.57 15.78
C ARG A 439 -15.41 -13.81 15.18
N ILE A 440 -14.18 -14.12 15.60
CA ILE A 440 -13.38 -15.26 15.13
C ILE A 440 -13.46 -16.43 16.13
N VAL A 441 -13.68 -16.15 17.41
CA VAL A 441 -14.19 -17.10 18.42
C VAL A 441 -15.71 -17.02 18.42
#